data_AF-A0A951ZFI0-F1
#
_entry.id   AF-A0A951ZFI0-F1
#
_cell.length_a   1.000
_cell.length_b   1.000
_cell.length_c   1.000
_cell.angle_alpha   90.00
_cell.angle_beta   90.00
_cell.angle_gamma   90.00
#
_symmetry.space_group_name_H-M   'P 1'
#
loop_
_entity.id
_entity.type
_entity.pdbx_description
1 polymer ?
#
loop_
_entity_poly.entity_id
_entity_poly.type
_entity_poly.pdbx_seq_one_letter_code
_entity_poly.pdbx_strand_id
1 'polypeptide(L)'
;MKDRIRRMYGEAMARLADADVLAQSPVSRSDSAALLRILAFEVLLKCALVIAGQEPKNSHNYGKLWRGLPGSVRDEVLAVAKARMPGHADLSNVESLLGWYRFIFEKARYHYELYNGYTAQEQSELGALWLSLGAPTEEAVVQYYPLELECLIAGLRAYVELAV
;
A
#
# COMPACT_ATOMS: atom_id res chain seq x y z
N MET A 1 -22.64 4.25 -13.12
CA MET A 1 -21.74 4.75 -12.05
C MET A 1 -21.72 3.83 -10.84
N LYS A 2 -22.86 3.57 -10.17
CA LYS A 2 -22.93 2.62 -9.04
C LYS A 2 -22.39 1.22 -9.33
N ASP A 3 -22.74 0.64 -10.49
CA ASP A 3 -22.21 -0.68 -10.90
C ASP A 3 -20.67 -0.71 -11.01
N ARG A 4 -20.07 0.32 -11.64
CA ARG A 4 -18.61 0.47 -11.73
C ARG A 4 -17.96 0.51 -10.35
N ILE A 5 -18.52 1.31 -9.44
CA ILE A 5 -18.03 1.44 -8.06
C ILE A 5 -18.10 0.08 -7.34
N ARG A 6 -19.20 -0.66 -7.49
CA ARG A 6 -19.36 -2.01 -6.92
C ARG A 6 -18.33 -3.00 -7.44
N ARG A 7 -18.08 -3.03 -8.75
CA ARG A 7 -17.08 -3.92 -9.35
C ARG A 7 -15.67 -3.59 -8.86
N MET A 8 -15.32 -2.32 -8.81
CA MET A 8 -14.02 -1.89 -8.31
C MET A 8 -13.87 -2.18 -6.81
N TYR A 9 -14.90 -1.94 -6.00
CA TYR A 9 -14.88 -2.26 -4.57
C TYR A 9 -14.75 -3.77 -4.33
N GLY A 10 -15.53 -4.59 -5.04
CA GLY A 10 -15.43 -6.05 -4.97
C GLY A 10 -14.04 -6.57 -5.35
N GLU A 11 -13.43 -6.00 -6.40
CA GLU A 11 -12.06 -6.31 -6.80
C GLU A 11 -11.05 -5.99 -5.69
N ALA A 12 -11.16 -4.82 -5.05
CA ALA A 12 -10.29 -4.47 -3.94
C ALA A 12 -10.45 -5.43 -2.75
N MET A 13 -11.69 -5.79 -2.40
CA MET A 13 -11.96 -6.68 -1.27
C MET A 13 -11.48 -8.11 -1.53
N ALA A 14 -11.63 -8.63 -2.75
CA ALA A 14 -11.05 -9.92 -3.13
C ALA A 14 -9.53 -9.93 -2.94
N ARG A 15 -8.85 -8.84 -3.32
CA ARG A 15 -7.38 -8.72 -3.19
C ARG A 15 -6.94 -8.65 -1.73
N LEU A 16 -7.70 -7.99 -0.87
CA LEU A 16 -7.46 -8.02 0.58
C LEU A 16 -7.64 -9.42 1.15
N ALA A 17 -8.72 -10.12 0.77
CA ALA A 17 -8.96 -11.49 1.23
C ALA A 17 -7.82 -12.43 0.82
N ASP A 18 -7.37 -12.36 -0.44
CA ASP A 18 -6.22 -13.13 -0.92
C ASP A 18 -4.93 -12.77 -0.14
N ALA A 19 -4.71 -11.48 0.12
CA ALA A 19 -3.57 -11.01 0.90
C ALA A 19 -3.59 -11.50 2.36
N ASP A 20 -4.77 -11.63 2.96
CA ASP A 20 -4.94 -12.16 4.31
C ASP A 20 -4.66 -13.66 4.35
N VAL A 21 -5.17 -14.43 3.37
CA VAL A 21 -4.86 -15.86 3.24
C VAL A 21 -3.36 -16.08 3.08
N LEU A 22 -2.69 -15.30 2.22
CA LEU A 22 -1.25 -15.43 2.02
C LEU A 22 -0.44 -15.00 3.25
N ALA A 23 -0.86 -13.95 3.97
CA ALA A 23 -0.18 -13.48 5.17
C ALA A 23 -0.26 -14.49 6.33
N GLN A 24 -1.31 -15.31 6.37
CA GLN A 24 -1.48 -16.37 7.37
C GLN A 24 -0.73 -17.67 7.01
N SER A 25 -0.17 -17.76 5.79
CA SER A 25 0.52 -18.96 5.34
C SER A 25 1.87 -19.12 6.09
N PRO A 26 2.09 -20.23 6.82
CA PRO A 26 3.37 -20.48 7.49
C PRO A 26 4.51 -20.79 6.50
N VAL A 27 4.18 -21.00 5.22
CA VAL A 27 5.12 -21.28 4.14
C VAL A 27 5.22 -20.14 3.15
N SER A 28 4.83 -18.91 3.53
CA SER A 28 5.04 -17.75 2.66
C SER A 28 6.52 -17.57 2.36
N ARG A 29 6.86 -17.41 1.07
CA ARG A 29 8.24 -17.26 0.57
C ARG A 29 8.46 -15.95 -0.18
N SER A 30 7.46 -15.07 -0.18
CA SER A 30 7.47 -13.84 -0.96
C SER A 30 6.61 -12.78 -0.31
N ASP A 31 6.78 -11.54 -0.76
CA ASP A 31 6.01 -10.38 -0.30
C ASP A 31 4.70 -10.22 -1.09
N SER A 32 4.19 -11.31 -1.67
CA SER A 32 2.96 -11.30 -2.49
C SER A 32 1.76 -10.75 -1.72
N ALA A 33 1.66 -11.06 -0.42
CA ALA A 33 0.63 -10.52 0.45
C ALA A 33 0.70 -8.98 0.57
N ALA A 34 1.90 -8.41 0.66
CA ALA A 34 2.09 -6.96 0.71
C ALA A 34 1.73 -6.30 -0.63
N LEU A 35 2.15 -6.90 -1.75
CA LEU A 35 1.81 -6.42 -3.10
C LEU A 35 0.31 -6.41 -3.35
N LEU A 36 -0.41 -7.44 -2.91
CA LEU A 36 -1.87 -7.49 -3.03
C LEU A 36 -2.57 -6.42 -2.18
N ARG A 37 -2.05 -6.11 -0.98
CA ARG A 37 -2.57 -4.98 -0.17
C ARG A 37 -2.35 -3.64 -0.86
N ILE A 38 -1.18 -3.41 -1.46
CA ILE A 38 -0.91 -2.18 -2.24
C ILE A 38 -1.84 -2.10 -3.47
N LEU A 39 -2.09 -3.21 -4.14
CA LEU A 39 -3.02 -3.25 -5.28
C LEU A 39 -4.45 -2.95 -4.84
N ALA A 40 -4.92 -3.55 -3.74
CA ALA A 40 -6.23 -3.25 -3.17
C ALA A 40 -6.35 -1.78 -2.77
N PHE A 41 -5.31 -1.21 -2.15
CA PHE A 41 -5.21 0.21 -1.85
C PHE A 41 -5.32 1.08 -3.11
N GLU A 42 -4.61 0.75 -4.20
CA GLU A 42 -4.71 1.46 -5.48
C GLU A 42 -6.15 1.44 -6.02
N VAL A 43 -6.82 0.29 -5.98
CA VAL A 43 -8.20 0.15 -6.47
C VAL A 43 -9.17 0.97 -5.61
N LEU A 44 -9.04 0.93 -4.28
CA LEU A 44 -9.84 1.76 -3.36
C LEU A 44 -9.63 3.25 -3.59
N LEU A 45 -8.39 3.68 -3.83
CA LEU A 45 -8.08 5.07 -4.12
C LEU A 45 -8.73 5.52 -5.43
N LYS A 46 -8.74 4.66 -6.45
CA LYS A 46 -9.47 4.91 -7.71
C LYS A 46 -10.99 4.90 -7.50
N CYS A 47 -11.54 4.04 -6.63
CA CYS A 47 -12.96 4.09 -6.26
C CYS A 47 -13.33 5.45 -5.66
N ALA A 48 -12.55 5.92 -4.70
CA ALA A 48 -12.78 7.20 -4.02
C ALA A 48 -12.78 8.38 -5.01
N LEU A 49 -11.89 8.36 -6.01
CA LEU A 49 -11.90 9.35 -7.10
C LEU A 49 -13.19 9.30 -7.91
N VAL A 50 -13.63 8.11 -8.33
CA VAL A 50 -14.89 7.95 -9.10
C VAL A 50 -16.10 8.46 -8.30
N ILE A 51 -16.16 8.17 -6.99
CA ILE A 51 -17.22 8.66 -6.10
C ILE A 51 -17.17 10.19 -6.00
N ALA A 52 -15.97 10.77 -5.91
CA ALA A 52 -15.75 12.22 -5.89
C ALA A 52 -15.95 12.90 -7.26
N GLY A 53 -16.46 12.19 -8.27
CA GLY A 53 -16.71 12.74 -9.61
C GLY A 53 -15.45 12.95 -10.45
N GLN A 54 -14.32 12.33 -10.08
CA GLN A 54 -13.04 12.41 -10.77
C GLN A 54 -12.77 11.10 -11.54
N GLU A 55 -12.26 11.21 -12.76
CA GLU A 55 -11.85 10.02 -13.53
C GLU A 55 -10.41 9.63 -13.16
N PRO A 56 -10.17 8.43 -12.60
CA PRO A 56 -8.82 8.00 -12.26
C PRO A 56 -7.98 7.77 -13.51
N LYS A 57 -6.74 8.26 -13.51
CA LYS A 57 -5.77 7.95 -14.58
C LYS A 57 -5.23 6.53 -14.41
N ASN A 58 -4.91 5.88 -15.53
CA ASN A 58 -4.17 4.62 -15.56
C ASN A 58 -2.70 4.87 -15.20
N SER A 59 -2.43 5.07 -13.92
CA SER A 59 -1.08 5.27 -13.38
C SER A 59 -0.96 4.69 -11.98
N HIS A 60 0.22 4.17 -11.65
CA HIS A 60 0.59 3.73 -10.30
C HIS A 60 1.14 4.88 -9.43
N ASN A 61 0.90 6.13 -9.84
CA ASN A 61 1.34 7.30 -9.08
C ASN A 61 0.32 7.62 -7.98
N TYR A 62 0.49 6.97 -6.83
CA TYR A 62 -0.43 7.08 -5.70
C TYR A 62 -0.52 8.50 -5.15
N GLY A 63 0.59 9.25 -5.12
CA GLY A 63 0.57 10.67 -4.75
C GLY A 63 -0.31 11.52 -5.66
N LYS A 64 -0.28 11.28 -6.98
CA LYS A 64 -1.18 11.97 -7.94
C LYS A 64 -2.64 11.57 -7.74
N LEU A 65 -2.93 10.29 -7.52
CA LEU A 65 -4.28 9.82 -7.24
C LEU A 65 -4.82 10.43 -5.93
N TRP A 66 -4.00 10.42 -4.88
CA TRP A 66 -4.34 11.02 -3.58
C TRP A 66 -4.62 12.52 -3.69
N ARG A 67 -3.74 13.29 -4.34
CA ARG A 67 -3.98 14.72 -4.58
C ARG A 67 -5.17 15.02 -5.49
N GLY A 68 -5.62 14.05 -6.28
CA GLY A 68 -6.84 14.16 -7.07
C GLY A 68 -8.12 14.11 -6.25
N LEU A 69 -8.07 13.60 -5.01
CA LEU A 69 -9.21 13.62 -4.11
C LEU A 69 -9.45 15.04 -3.57
N PRO A 70 -10.72 15.47 -3.44
CA PRO A 70 -11.05 16.70 -2.72
C PRO A 70 -10.44 16.70 -1.31
N GLY A 71 -10.10 17.89 -0.80
CA GLY A 71 -9.54 18.05 0.55
C GLY A 71 -10.41 17.38 1.62
N SER A 72 -11.72 17.61 1.58
CA SER A 72 -12.69 17.01 2.51
C SER A 72 -12.66 15.48 2.51
N VAL A 73 -12.55 14.86 1.33
CA VAL A 73 -12.48 13.39 1.21
C VAL A 73 -11.19 12.86 1.83
N ARG A 74 -10.07 13.56 1.61
CA ARG A 74 -8.80 13.18 2.26
C ARG A 74 -8.89 13.32 3.78
N ASP A 75 -9.52 14.37 4.27
CA ASP A 75 -9.69 14.59 5.72
C ASP A 75 -10.56 13.50 6.35
N GLU A 76 -11.67 13.11 5.70
CA GLU A 76 -12.53 11.99 6.15
C GLU A 76 -11.78 10.67 6.19
N VAL A 77 -11.05 10.33 5.12
CA VAL A 77 -10.24 9.12 5.05
C VAL A 77 -9.19 9.11 6.15
N LEU A 78 -8.49 10.23 6.36
CA LEU A 78 -7.45 10.33 7.39
C LEU A 78 -8.02 10.30 8.81
N ALA A 79 -9.22 10.82 9.03
CA ALA A 79 -9.87 10.74 10.34
C ALA A 79 -10.10 9.27 10.74
N VAL A 80 -10.64 8.47 9.83
CA VAL A 80 -10.84 7.02 10.05
C VAL A 80 -9.49 6.30 10.17
N ALA A 81 -8.54 6.60 9.30
CA ALA A 81 -7.22 5.96 9.30
C ALA A 81 -6.47 6.19 10.61
N LYS A 82 -6.49 7.42 11.15
CA LYS A 82 -5.84 7.75 12.43
C LYS A 82 -6.50 7.07 13.63
N ALA A 83 -7.83 6.88 13.57
CA ALA A 83 -8.58 6.21 14.63
C ALA A 83 -8.41 4.68 14.62
N ARG A 84 -7.97 4.10 13.50
CA ARG A 84 -7.89 2.64 13.31
C ARG A 84 -6.85 1.97 14.23
N MET A 85 -5.64 2.55 14.33
CA MET A 85 -4.56 2.06 15.20
C MET A 85 -3.78 3.22 15.85
N PRO A 86 -4.37 3.90 16.87
CA PRO A 86 -3.76 5.07 17.49
C PRO A 86 -2.38 4.75 18.09
N GLY A 87 -1.36 5.53 17.74
CA GLY A 87 0.00 5.36 18.25
C GLY A 87 0.84 4.26 17.58
N HIS A 88 0.28 3.52 16.62
CA HIS A 88 0.98 2.42 15.93
C HIS A 88 1.29 2.70 14.46
N ALA A 89 0.64 3.70 13.85
CA ALA A 89 0.88 4.09 12.47
C ALA A 89 1.21 5.59 12.39
N ASP A 90 2.31 5.95 11.71
CA ASP A 90 2.66 7.34 11.47
C ASP A 90 2.09 7.84 10.14
N LEU A 91 0.96 8.55 10.23
CA LEU A 91 0.30 9.18 9.09
C LEU A 91 0.65 10.68 8.95
N SER A 92 1.73 11.15 9.59
CA SER A 92 2.15 12.56 9.51
C SER A 92 2.62 12.95 8.11
N ASN A 93 3.18 12.01 7.34
CA ASN A 93 3.69 12.23 5.98
C ASN A 93 3.15 11.21 4.97
N VAL A 94 1.85 11.31 4.69
CA VAL A 94 1.16 10.43 3.72
C VAL A 94 1.84 10.45 2.35
N GLU A 95 2.32 11.59 1.86
CA GLU A 95 2.98 11.67 0.54
C GLU A 95 4.25 10.81 0.48
N SER A 96 5.03 10.75 1.56
CA SER A 96 6.19 9.85 1.64
C SER A 96 5.76 8.38 1.61
N LEU A 97 4.74 8.00 2.38
CA LEU A 97 4.17 6.64 2.37
C LEU A 97 3.71 6.23 0.96
N LEU A 98 2.99 7.12 0.26
CA LEU A 98 2.54 6.88 -1.12
C LEU A 98 3.72 6.73 -2.10
N GLY A 99 4.83 7.42 -1.84
CA GLY A 99 6.09 7.25 -2.55
C GLY A 99 6.68 5.85 -2.35
N TRP A 100 6.71 5.37 -1.11
CA TRP A 100 7.17 4.03 -0.76
C TRP A 100 6.29 2.94 -1.38
N TYR A 101 4.98 3.03 -1.28
CA TYR A 101 4.09 2.04 -1.89
C TYR A 101 4.28 1.96 -3.40
N ARG A 102 4.48 3.11 -4.06
CA ARG A 102 4.79 3.16 -5.49
C ARG A 102 6.12 2.48 -5.78
N PHE A 103 7.16 2.78 -5.00
CA PHE A 103 8.46 2.14 -5.13
C PHE A 103 8.35 0.62 -5.00
N ILE A 104 7.64 0.13 -3.99
CA ILE A 104 7.43 -1.31 -3.78
C ILE A 104 6.72 -1.94 -4.97
N PHE A 105 5.63 -1.32 -5.43
CA PHE A 105 4.87 -1.84 -6.56
C PHE A 105 5.65 -1.78 -7.88
N GLU A 106 6.50 -0.78 -8.10
CA GLU A 106 7.27 -0.67 -9.34
C GLU A 106 8.56 -1.51 -9.33
N LYS A 107 9.26 -1.54 -8.18
CA LYS A 107 10.64 -2.03 -8.05
C LYS A 107 10.81 -3.26 -7.18
N ALA A 108 10.05 -3.41 -6.09
CA ALA A 108 10.21 -4.52 -5.15
C ALA A 108 9.37 -5.77 -5.49
N ARG A 109 8.66 -5.78 -6.63
CA ARG A 109 7.95 -6.98 -7.13
C ARG A 109 8.90 -8.14 -7.40
N TYR A 110 10.10 -7.82 -7.85
CA TYR A 110 11.11 -8.77 -8.27
C TYR A 110 12.42 -8.42 -7.57
N HIS A 111 12.69 -9.05 -6.43
CA HIS A 111 13.91 -8.79 -5.65
C HIS A 111 15.19 -9.02 -6.47
N TYR A 112 15.18 -9.96 -7.42
CA TYR A 112 16.33 -10.17 -8.31
C TYR A 112 16.62 -8.93 -9.21
N GLU A 113 15.61 -8.13 -9.55
CA GLU A 113 15.81 -6.87 -10.30
C GLU A 113 16.29 -5.74 -9.38
N LEU A 114 15.83 -5.73 -8.13
CA LEU A 114 16.24 -4.77 -7.12
C LEU A 114 17.75 -4.88 -6.82
N TYR A 115 18.26 -6.11 -6.79
CA TYR A 115 19.67 -6.42 -6.59
C TYR A 115 20.40 -6.75 -7.89
N ASN A 116 19.93 -6.23 -9.03
CA ASN A 116 20.63 -6.42 -10.28
C ASN A 116 22.08 -5.91 -10.19
N GLY A 117 23.04 -6.74 -10.62
CA GLY A 117 24.47 -6.47 -10.47
C GLY A 117 25.11 -7.03 -9.19
N TYR A 118 24.31 -7.56 -8.26
CA TYR A 118 24.82 -8.29 -7.10
C TYR A 118 24.77 -9.80 -7.36
N THR A 119 25.83 -10.48 -6.97
CA THR A 119 25.84 -11.94 -6.79
C THR A 119 25.01 -12.32 -5.55
N ALA A 120 24.59 -13.58 -5.46
CA ALA A 120 23.88 -14.09 -4.28
C ALA A 120 24.73 -13.98 -3.00
N GLN A 121 26.06 -14.10 -3.12
CA GLN A 121 26.98 -13.93 -2.00
C GLN A 121 26.99 -12.48 -1.50
N GLU A 122 27.14 -11.50 -2.40
CA GLU A 122 27.14 -10.08 -2.02
C GLU A 122 25.81 -9.67 -1.37
N GLN A 123 24.68 -10.20 -1.85
CA GLN A 123 23.38 -9.97 -1.20
C GLN A 123 23.33 -10.54 0.22
N SER A 124 23.87 -11.75 0.42
CA SER A 124 23.95 -12.38 1.74
C SER A 124 24.85 -11.59 2.70
N GLU A 125 25.98 -11.09 2.22
CA GLU A 125 26.92 -10.27 3.00
C GLU A 125 26.31 -8.92 3.36
N LEU A 126 25.59 -8.28 2.43
CA LEU A 126 24.86 -7.04 2.69
C LEU A 126 23.79 -7.24 3.79
N GLY A 127 23.04 -8.34 3.72
CA GLY A 127 22.05 -8.68 4.74
C GLY A 127 22.69 -8.93 6.12
N ALA A 128 23.81 -9.65 6.17
CA ALA A 128 24.55 -9.88 7.41
C ALA A 128 25.11 -8.58 8.01
N LEU A 129 25.62 -7.68 7.17
CA LEU A 129 26.08 -6.36 7.59
C LEU A 129 24.92 -5.55 8.19
N TRP A 130 23.78 -5.46 7.51
CA TRP A 130 22.60 -4.76 8.01
C TRP A 130 22.15 -5.32 9.38
N LEU A 131 22.13 -6.63 9.56
CA LEU A 131 21.84 -7.26 10.85
C LEU A 131 22.88 -6.91 11.92
N SER A 132 24.18 -6.90 11.57
CA SER A 132 25.25 -6.54 12.50
C SER A 132 25.20 -5.07 12.97
N LEU A 133 24.62 -4.20 12.14
CA LEU A 133 24.34 -2.79 12.46
C LEU A 133 23.06 -2.61 13.29
N GLY A 134 22.38 -3.69 13.65
CA GLY A 134 21.15 -3.67 14.45
C GLY A 134 19.87 -3.56 13.62
N ALA A 135 19.93 -3.82 12.32
CA ALA A 135 18.81 -3.76 11.39
C ALA A 135 18.06 -2.40 11.41
N PRO A 136 18.76 -1.27 11.20
CA PRO A 136 18.13 0.05 11.15
C PRO A 136 17.07 0.09 10.04
N THR A 137 15.84 0.45 10.39
CA THR A 137 14.69 0.38 9.46
C THR A 137 14.79 1.45 8.38
N GLU A 138 15.32 2.61 8.73
CA GLU A 138 15.55 3.76 7.86
C GLU A 138 16.56 3.48 6.74
N GLU A 139 17.46 2.52 6.93
CA GLU A 139 18.45 2.10 5.93
C GLU A 139 17.97 0.92 5.08
N ALA A 140 16.80 0.35 5.39
CA ALA A 140 16.27 -0.78 4.63
C ALA A 140 15.97 -0.33 3.18
N VAL A 141 16.42 -1.14 2.21
CA VAL A 141 16.21 -0.92 0.77
C VAL A 141 14.71 -0.87 0.43
N VAL A 142 13.92 -1.66 1.15
CA VAL A 142 12.46 -1.71 1.00
C VAL A 142 11.84 -1.52 2.38
N GLN A 143 10.95 -0.53 2.50
CA GLN A 143 10.22 -0.23 3.72
C GLN A 143 8.71 -0.29 3.44
N TYR A 144 8.04 -1.29 4.00
CA TYR A 144 6.66 -1.63 3.63
C TYR A 144 5.57 -0.81 4.32
N TYR A 145 5.84 -0.20 5.48
CA TYR A 145 4.86 0.56 6.28
C TYR A 145 3.48 -0.13 6.39
N PRO A 146 3.43 -1.41 6.84
CA PRO A 146 2.22 -2.22 6.73
C PRO A 146 1.05 -1.68 7.58
N LEU A 147 1.34 -1.07 8.73
CA LEU A 147 0.33 -0.52 9.63
C LEU A 147 -0.29 0.76 9.05
N GLU A 148 0.53 1.62 8.48
CA GLU A 148 0.09 2.82 7.78
C GLU A 148 -0.77 2.46 6.57
N LEU A 149 -0.35 1.44 5.80
CA LEU A 149 -1.11 0.96 4.66
C LEU A 149 -2.47 0.41 5.10
N GLU A 150 -2.52 -0.40 6.17
CA GLU A 150 -3.79 -0.90 6.72
C GLU A 150 -4.71 0.23 7.18
N CYS A 151 -4.17 1.23 7.88
CA CYS A 151 -4.94 2.41 8.30
C CYS A 151 -5.52 3.17 7.10
N LEU A 152 -4.72 3.41 6.06
CA LEU A 152 -5.18 4.09 4.84
C LEU A 152 -6.23 3.27 4.08
N ILE A 153 -6.06 1.95 3.99
CA ILE A 153 -7.06 1.03 3.44
C ILE A 153 -8.37 1.13 4.22
N ALA A 154 -8.31 1.12 5.56
CA ALA A 154 -9.49 1.23 6.40
C ALA A 154 -10.23 2.55 6.16
N GLY A 155 -9.51 3.67 6.05
CA GLY A 155 -10.12 4.97 5.76
C GLY A 155 -10.76 5.04 4.38
N LEU A 156 -10.08 4.56 3.32
CA LEU A 156 -10.64 4.53 1.98
C LEU A 156 -11.84 3.58 1.90
N ARG A 157 -11.76 2.42 2.55
CA ARG A 157 -12.86 1.46 2.60
C ARG A 157 -14.10 2.09 3.24
N ALA A 158 -13.95 2.74 4.40
CA ALA A 158 -15.07 3.39 5.08
C ALA A 158 -15.73 4.45 4.17
N TYR A 159 -14.94 5.25 3.47
CA TYR A 159 -15.46 6.23 2.52
C TYR A 159 -16.20 5.59 1.34
N VAL A 160 -15.64 4.51 0.76
CA VAL A 160 -16.23 3.82 -0.41
C VAL A 160 -17.50 3.06 -0.03
N GLU A 161 -17.55 2.42 1.14
CA GLU A 161 -18.71 1.65 1.61
C GLU A 161 -19.98 2.50 1.74
N LEU A 162 -19.85 3.80 2.05
CA LEU A 162 -21.00 4.72 2.10
C LEU A 162 -21.66 4.96 0.74
N ALA A 163 -20.97 4.66 -0.36
CA ALA A 163 -21.42 4.93 -1.72
C ALA A 163 -21.82 3.67 -2.52
N VAL A 164 -21.55 2.48 -1.99
CA VAL A 164 -21.79 1.16 -2.60
C VAL A 164 -23.21 0.65 -2.34
#